data_AF-R1CSH1-F1
#
_entry.id   AF-R1CSH1-F1
#
_cell.length_a   1.000
_cell.length_b   1.000
_cell.length_c   1.000
_cell.angle_alpha   90.00
_cell.angle_beta   90.00
_cell.angle_gamma   90.00
#
_symmetry.space_group_name_H-M   'P 1'
#
loop_
_entity.id
_entity.type
_entity.pdbx_description
1 polymer ?
#
loop_
_entity_poly.entity_id
_entity_poly.type
_entity_poly.pdbx_seq_one_letter_code
_entity_poly.pdbx_strand_id
1 'polypeptide(L)'
;RQSRLVDKLNAEDHSLRCALQLKLGVARQLAGETFYFAYNLDFRGRAYPCSPHLSVVGDDLARGLLQLRAAPLHGVCWEQVHAASLYGHDKLPLHERAEWVDAQLASGRIAAVASAPLDEENRAWLLGAENPFQLYAVACDLAAAHASADPAAHLSAIPDGSCNGLQHYAALGRDEMGGRHVNLTPGERPADVYAGVLEVVKRKVAADAAEAEGEARELALQLDGRLVRKVVKQSVMTTVYGVTFVGMREQIERRLRELPELAAEVEAAAQPDRQYTRLASYLAKHTMSSLGEVFEPAMVAMEWLASCASAIGHEAGSPVEWTTPLGLPVVQPYHKPRRREIRTVLQRLTLSDMGTSDDEPVDVRRQVMGIPPNYVHSLDSSHMLMTASAAREAGIAFAAVHDS
;
A
#
# COMPACT_ATOMS: atom_id res chain seq x y z
N ARG A 1 -32.38 -3.00 -1.43
CA ARG A 1 -30.92 -3.31 -1.38
C ARG A 1 -30.26 -3.03 -2.72
N GLN A 2 -30.76 -3.60 -3.83
CA GLN A 2 -30.22 -3.34 -5.17
C GLN A 2 -30.25 -1.87 -5.59
N SER A 3 -31.33 -1.12 -5.38
CA SER A 3 -31.34 0.32 -5.72
C SER A 3 -30.26 1.11 -4.96
N ARG A 4 -30.10 0.90 -3.64
CA ARG A 4 -29.02 1.55 -2.86
C ARG A 4 -27.62 1.19 -3.36
N LEU A 5 -27.42 -0.02 -3.89
CA LEU A 5 -26.15 -0.43 -4.49
C LEU A 5 -25.91 0.34 -5.80
N VAL A 6 -26.92 0.45 -6.65
CA VAL A 6 -26.84 1.22 -7.90
C VAL A 6 -26.58 2.70 -7.62
N ASP A 7 -27.29 3.30 -6.66
CA ASP A 7 -27.09 4.70 -6.27
C ASP A 7 -25.66 4.95 -5.77
N LYS A 8 -25.13 4.00 -4.96
CA LYS A 8 -23.75 4.04 -4.49
C LYS A 8 -22.75 3.97 -5.66
N LEU A 9 -22.91 3.01 -6.56
CA LEU A 9 -22.00 2.84 -7.71
C LEU A 9 -22.03 4.08 -8.62
N ASN A 10 -23.20 4.62 -8.92
CA ASN A 10 -23.33 5.84 -9.71
C ASN A 10 -22.64 7.04 -9.06
N ALA A 11 -22.74 7.19 -7.73
CA ALA A 11 -22.08 8.25 -7.00
C ALA A 11 -20.55 8.08 -6.99
N GLU A 12 -20.05 6.84 -6.84
CA GLU A 12 -18.63 6.50 -6.93
C GLU A 12 -18.08 6.81 -8.33
N ASP A 13 -18.75 6.36 -9.39
CA ASP A 13 -18.36 6.61 -10.78
C ASP A 13 -18.38 8.11 -11.12
N HIS A 14 -19.38 8.84 -10.65
CA HIS A 14 -19.44 10.29 -10.82
C HIS A 14 -18.26 10.98 -10.14
N SER A 15 -17.93 10.59 -8.91
CA SER A 15 -16.79 11.14 -8.17
C SER A 15 -15.46 10.86 -8.87
N LEU A 16 -15.25 9.62 -9.34
CA LEU A 16 -14.06 9.23 -10.11
C LEU A 16 -13.93 10.02 -11.41
N ARG A 17 -15.04 10.23 -12.13
CA ARG A 17 -15.06 11.04 -13.34
C ARG A 17 -14.70 12.50 -13.09
N CYS A 18 -15.24 13.10 -12.02
CA CYS A 18 -14.89 14.47 -11.64
C CYS A 18 -13.41 14.60 -11.26
N ALA A 19 -12.88 13.67 -10.46
CA ALA A 19 -11.46 13.64 -10.09
C ALA A 19 -10.55 13.50 -11.31
N LEU A 20 -10.91 12.62 -12.26
CA LEU A 20 -10.22 12.46 -13.54
C LEU A 20 -10.20 13.76 -14.35
N GLN A 21 -11.35 14.44 -14.47
CA GLN A 21 -11.46 15.68 -15.22
C GLN A 21 -10.63 16.81 -14.62
N LEU A 22 -10.63 16.97 -13.29
CA LEU A 22 -9.81 17.96 -12.60
C LEU A 22 -8.32 17.71 -12.83
N LYS A 23 -7.88 16.45 -12.69
CA LYS A 23 -6.50 16.05 -12.91
C LYS A 23 -6.04 16.32 -14.34
N LEU A 24 -6.82 15.92 -15.34
CA LEU A 24 -6.53 16.20 -16.75
C LEU A 24 -6.58 17.70 -17.06
N GLY A 25 -7.46 18.45 -16.40
CA GLY A 25 -7.51 19.91 -16.51
C GLY A 25 -6.20 20.56 -16.07
N VAL A 26 -5.70 20.19 -14.89
CA VAL A 26 -4.41 20.69 -14.37
C VAL A 26 -3.24 20.22 -15.26
N ALA A 27 -3.23 18.94 -15.65
CA ALA A 27 -2.18 18.40 -16.52
C ALA A 27 -2.09 19.15 -17.87
N ARG A 28 -3.24 19.49 -18.47
CA ARG A 28 -3.27 20.28 -19.71
C ARG A 28 -2.75 21.71 -19.53
N GLN A 29 -3.03 22.33 -18.39
CA GLN A 29 -2.55 23.69 -18.10
C GLN A 29 -1.04 23.74 -17.89
N LEU A 30 -0.46 22.66 -17.35
CA LEU A 30 0.98 22.54 -17.08
C LEU A 30 1.74 21.82 -18.21
N ALA A 31 1.06 21.41 -19.28
CA ALA A 31 1.67 20.64 -20.34
C ALA A 31 2.80 21.43 -21.03
N GLY A 32 4.00 20.86 -21.05
CA GLY A 32 5.20 21.49 -21.62
C GLY A 32 5.94 22.44 -20.68
N GLU A 33 5.40 22.70 -19.48
CA GLU A 33 6.02 23.58 -18.49
C GLU A 33 6.85 22.79 -17.48
N THR A 34 7.96 23.38 -17.01
CA THR A 34 8.69 22.87 -15.84
C THR A 34 8.10 23.50 -14.58
N PHE A 35 7.62 22.66 -13.67
CA PHE A 35 7.06 23.09 -12.39
C PHE A 35 7.62 22.28 -11.22
N TYR A 36 7.32 22.74 -10.00
CA TYR A 36 7.81 22.15 -8.76
C TYR A 36 6.63 21.89 -7.82
N PHE A 37 6.72 20.81 -7.04
CA PHE A 37 5.79 20.55 -5.95
C PHE A 37 6.33 21.15 -4.65
N ALA A 38 5.52 22.00 -4.01
CA ALA A 38 5.72 22.31 -2.60
C ALA A 38 5.21 21.12 -1.77
N TYR A 39 5.98 20.72 -0.75
CA TYR A 39 5.62 19.64 0.15
C TYR A 39 5.26 20.18 1.53
N ASN A 40 4.29 19.53 2.16
CA ASN A 40 3.98 19.68 3.57
C ASN A 40 4.18 18.35 4.29
N LEU A 41 4.42 18.38 5.60
CA LEU A 41 4.54 17.19 6.42
C LEU A 41 3.26 16.94 7.19
N ASP A 42 2.85 15.68 7.33
CA ASP A 42 1.89 15.31 8.36
C ASP A 42 2.53 15.33 9.76
N PHE A 43 1.73 15.12 10.81
CA PHE A 43 2.23 15.15 12.20
C PHE A 43 3.31 14.10 12.51
N ARG A 44 3.51 13.10 11.64
CA ARG A 44 4.50 12.02 11.78
C ARG A 44 5.76 12.30 10.95
N GLY A 45 5.73 13.33 10.11
CA GLY A 45 6.82 13.70 9.21
C GLY A 45 6.67 13.17 7.78
N ARG A 46 5.57 12.50 7.40
CA ARG A 46 5.38 12.06 6.00
C ARG A 46 5.19 13.25 5.09
N ALA A 47 5.97 13.31 4.02
CA ALA A 47 5.87 14.40 3.05
C ALA A 47 4.73 14.15 2.05
N TYR A 48 3.91 15.17 1.85
CA TYR A 48 2.80 15.20 0.90
C TYR A 48 2.91 16.43 0.01
N PRO A 49 2.78 16.29 -1.32
CA PRO A 49 2.63 17.43 -2.20
C PRO A 49 1.39 18.25 -1.81
N CYS A 50 1.53 19.57 -1.76
CA CYS A 50 0.41 20.49 -1.48
C CYS A 50 -0.61 20.58 -2.63
N SER A 51 -0.24 20.07 -3.83
CA SER A 51 -1.14 20.04 -4.99
C SER A 51 -2.25 19.00 -4.79
N PRO A 52 -3.54 19.40 -4.80
CA PRO A 52 -4.63 18.51 -4.42
C PRO A 52 -5.11 17.56 -5.53
N HIS A 53 -4.84 17.86 -6.81
CA HIS A 53 -5.47 17.16 -7.94
C HIS A 53 -4.48 16.36 -8.80
N LEU A 54 -3.25 16.86 -8.97
CA LEU A 54 -2.18 16.22 -9.72
C LEU A 54 -0.91 16.26 -8.88
N SER A 55 -0.36 15.09 -8.56
CA SER A 55 0.86 14.97 -7.76
C SER A 55 1.53 13.62 -7.97
N VAL A 56 2.81 13.51 -7.60
CA VAL A 56 3.58 12.26 -7.69
C VAL A 56 3.05 11.14 -6.78
N VAL A 57 2.30 11.49 -5.73
CA VAL A 57 1.63 10.55 -4.80
C VAL A 57 0.25 10.10 -5.32
N GLY A 58 -0.15 10.55 -6.52
CA GLY A 58 -1.43 10.22 -7.12
C GLY A 58 -1.53 8.78 -7.61
N ASP A 59 -2.66 8.48 -8.25
CA ASP A 59 -2.90 7.19 -8.89
C ASP A 59 -2.00 6.94 -10.11
N ASP A 60 -2.11 5.75 -10.71
CA ASP A 60 -1.34 5.34 -11.89
C ASP A 60 -1.38 6.38 -13.02
N LEU A 61 -2.56 6.95 -13.30
CA LEU A 61 -2.69 8.01 -14.31
C LEU A 61 -1.92 9.27 -13.92
N ALA A 62 -2.01 9.74 -12.67
CA ALA A 62 -1.28 10.92 -12.22
C ALA A 62 0.23 10.73 -12.37
N ARG A 63 0.74 9.55 -11.97
CA ARG A 63 2.16 9.21 -12.08
C ARG A 63 2.61 9.04 -13.53
N GLY A 64 1.80 8.40 -14.39
CA GLY A 64 2.09 8.27 -15.81
C GLY A 64 2.05 9.59 -16.61
N LEU A 65 1.40 10.63 -16.08
CA LEU A 65 1.39 11.98 -16.67
C LEU A 65 2.59 12.84 -16.24
N LEU A 66 3.29 12.48 -15.17
CA LEU A 66 4.36 13.28 -14.58
C LEU A 66 5.72 12.71 -14.95
N GLN A 67 6.61 13.57 -15.42
CA GLN A 67 7.97 13.22 -15.78
C GLN A 67 8.94 14.11 -14.98
N LEU A 68 10.02 13.51 -14.48
CA LEU A 68 11.11 14.25 -13.87
C LEU A 68 11.91 15.01 -14.94
N ARG A 69 12.81 15.88 -14.50
CA ARG A 69 13.81 16.43 -15.41
C ARG A 69 14.67 15.28 -15.92
N ALA A 70 14.75 15.16 -17.24
CA ALA A 70 15.50 14.09 -17.89
C ALA A 70 16.97 14.08 -17.44
N ALA A 71 17.45 12.90 -17.07
CA ALA A 71 18.82 12.66 -16.63
C ALA A 71 19.38 11.42 -17.36
N PRO A 72 20.71 11.30 -17.55
CA PRO A 72 21.30 10.15 -18.21
C PRO A 72 20.84 8.84 -17.56
N LEU A 73 20.42 7.89 -18.38
CA LEU A 73 20.14 6.55 -17.91
C LEU A 73 21.40 5.95 -17.29
N HIS A 74 21.31 5.52 -16.04
CA HIS A 74 22.32 4.66 -15.41
C HIS A 74 22.15 3.20 -15.88
N GLY A 75 22.02 3.02 -17.20
CA GLY A 75 21.76 1.76 -17.89
C GLY A 75 20.27 1.48 -18.15
N VAL A 76 19.97 1.01 -19.37
CA VAL A 76 18.62 0.60 -19.83
C VAL A 76 18.03 -0.53 -18.97
N CYS A 77 18.89 -1.32 -18.30
CA CYS A 77 18.49 -2.44 -17.45
C CYS A 77 17.51 -2.04 -16.33
N TRP A 78 17.70 -0.88 -15.68
CA TRP A 78 16.79 -0.44 -14.62
C TRP A 78 15.41 -0.05 -15.15
N GLU A 79 15.37 0.54 -16.34
CA GLU A 79 14.14 0.90 -17.02
C GLU A 79 13.35 -0.34 -17.48
N GLN A 80 14.06 -1.38 -17.92
CA GLN A 80 13.49 -2.70 -18.21
C GLN A 80 12.92 -3.37 -16.95
N VAL A 81 13.70 -3.37 -15.85
CA VAL A 81 13.22 -3.86 -14.55
C VAL A 81 11.95 -3.13 -14.11
N HIS A 82 11.91 -1.81 -14.30
CA HIS A 82 10.76 -0.98 -13.97
C HIS A 82 9.55 -1.34 -14.83
N ALA A 83 9.70 -1.45 -16.16
CA ALA A 83 8.62 -1.84 -17.07
C ALA A 83 8.03 -3.22 -16.71
N ALA A 84 8.87 -4.22 -16.44
CA ALA A 84 8.42 -5.53 -16.00
C ALA A 84 7.65 -5.46 -14.67
N SER A 85 8.10 -4.63 -13.74
CA SER A 85 7.46 -4.44 -12.44
C SER A 85 6.08 -3.79 -12.60
N LEU A 86 5.94 -2.78 -13.46
CA LEU A 86 4.65 -2.16 -13.78
C LEU A 86 3.67 -3.09 -14.50
N TYR A 87 4.19 -4.05 -15.28
CA TYR A 87 3.37 -5.09 -15.90
C TYR A 87 2.80 -6.08 -14.86
N GLY A 88 3.54 -6.34 -13.78
CA GLY A 88 3.16 -7.29 -12.72
C GLY A 88 4.17 -8.41 -12.47
N HIS A 89 5.39 -8.30 -13.00
CA HIS A 89 6.48 -9.27 -12.82
C HIS A 89 7.39 -8.94 -11.62
N ASP A 90 6.86 -8.23 -10.62
CA ASP A 90 7.58 -7.74 -9.43
C ASP A 90 8.08 -8.87 -8.48
N LYS A 91 7.75 -10.13 -8.78
CA LYS A 91 8.20 -11.33 -8.05
C LYS A 91 9.34 -12.08 -8.71
N LEU A 92 9.69 -11.71 -9.94
CA LEU A 92 10.86 -12.28 -10.62
C LEU A 92 12.14 -11.61 -10.11
N PRO A 93 13.29 -12.31 -10.14
CA PRO A 93 14.61 -11.68 -10.03
C PRO A 93 14.80 -10.55 -11.03
N LEU A 94 15.69 -9.60 -10.70
CA LEU A 94 15.95 -8.43 -11.56
C LEU A 94 16.39 -8.82 -12.98
N HIS A 95 17.22 -9.86 -13.13
CA HIS A 95 17.66 -10.32 -14.45
C HIS A 95 16.51 -10.92 -15.28
N GLU A 96 15.67 -11.78 -14.68
CA GLU A 96 14.49 -12.35 -15.37
C GLU A 96 13.48 -11.26 -15.77
N ARG A 97 13.37 -10.17 -15.00
CA ARG A 97 12.55 -8.99 -15.37
C ARG A 97 13.11 -8.30 -16.61
N ALA A 98 14.42 -8.07 -16.65
CA ALA A 98 15.07 -7.45 -17.81
C ALA A 98 14.93 -8.33 -19.06
N GLU A 99 15.18 -9.65 -18.94
CA GLU A 99 15.02 -10.63 -20.02
C GLU A 99 13.59 -10.67 -20.58
N TRP A 100 12.59 -10.54 -19.71
CA TRP A 100 11.19 -10.46 -20.16
C TRP A 100 10.94 -9.23 -21.04
N VAL A 101 11.48 -8.06 -20.66
CA VAL A 101 11.37 -6.84 -21.48
C VAL A 101 12.17 -6.95 -22.76
N ASP A 102 13.36 -7.56 -22.74
CA ASP A 102 14.14 -7.84 -23.94
C ASP A 102 13.33 -8.66 -24.95
N ALA A 103 12.57 -9.66 -24.49
CA ALA A 103 11.65 -10.42 -25.35
C ALA A 103 10.50 -9.54 -25.91
N GLN A 104 9.97 -8.60 -25.13
CA GLN A 104 8.96 -7.65 -25.61
C GLN A 104 9.53 -6.63 -26.62
N LEU A 105 10.78 -6.22 -26.45
CA LEU A 105 11.49 -5.37 -27.42
C LEU A 105 11.75 -6.14 -28.72
N ALA A 106 12.28 -7.37 -28.63
CA ALA A 106 12.59 -8.21 -29.79
C ALA A 106 11.34 -8.60 -30.61
N SER A 107 10.19 -8.79 -29.94
CA SER A 107 8.91 -9.04 -30.62
C SER A 107 8.29 -7.78 -31.25
N GLY A 108 8.84 -6.59 -30.99
CA GLY A 108 8.29 -5.31 -31.44
C GLY A 108 7.08 -4.82 -30.62
N ARG A 109 6.72 -5.51 -29.53
CA ARG A 109 5.55 -5.15 -28.69
C ARG A 109 5.66 -3.75 -28.11
N ILE A 110 6.82 -3.40 -27.56
CA ILE A 110 7.07 -2.08 -26.94
C ILE A 110 6.93 -0.97 -27.99
N ALA A 111 7.51 -1.15 -29.19
CA ALA A 111 7.42 -0.18 -30.28
C ALA A 111 5.99 -0.03 -30.83
N ALA A 112 5.24 -1.14 -30.94
CA ALA A 112 3.84 -1.13 -31.35
C ALA A 112 2.96 -0.35 -30.37
N VAL A 113 3.13 -0.60 -29.07
CA VAL A 113 2.38 0.08 -28.00
C VAL A 113 2.73 1.57 -27.95
N ALA A 114 4.01 1.93 -28.07
CA ALA A 114 4.45 3.32 -28.07
C ALA A 114 3.93 4.13 -29.26
N SER A 115 3.77 3.50 -30.43
CA SER A 115 3.33 4.18 -31.66
C SER A 115 1.81 4.21 -31.84
N ALA A 116 1.11 3.15 -31.43
CA ALA A 116 -0.33 2.99 -31.61
C ALA A 116 -1.00 2.41 -30.34
N PRO A 117 -1.02 3.16 -29.21
CA PRO A 117 -1.54 2.66 -27.93
C PRO A 117 -3.06 2.42 -27.91
N LEU A 118 -3.80 2.99 -28.87
CA LEU A 118 -5.25 2.86 -28.99
C LEU A 118 -5.67 1.72 -29.93
N ASP A 119 -4.72 1.08 -30.61
CA ASP A 119 -4.99 -0.15 -31.35
C ASP A 119 -5.56 -1.22 -30.38
N GLU A 120 -6.44 -2.07 -30.88
CA GLU A 120 -7.18 -3.02 -30.04
C GLU A 120 -6.24 -3.96 -29.27
N GLU A 121 -5.23 -4.49 -29.94
CA GLU A 121 -4.29 -5.45 -29.37
C GLU A 121 -3.34 -4.77 -28.38
N ASN A 122 -2.81 -3.61 -28.74
CA ASN A 122 -1.90 -2.84 -27.89
C ASN A 122 -2.60 -2.34 -26.63
N ARG A 123 -3.84 -1.86 -26.77
CA ARG A 123 -4.67 -1.42 -25.65
C ARG A 123 -4.98 -2.60 -24.71
N ALA A 124 -5.34 -3.75 -25.27
CA ALA A 124 -5.59 -4.95 -24.47
C ALA A 124 -4.35 -5.39 -23.69
N TRP A 125 -3.17 -5.32 -24.31
CA TRP A 125 -1.90 -5.64 -23.66
C TRP A 125 -1.57 -4.67 -22.53
N LEU A 126 -1.69 -3.35 -22.76
CA LEU A 126 -1.49 -2.33 -21.73
C LEU A 126 -2.45 -2.52 -20.56
N LEU A 127 -3.74 -2.68 -20.83
CA LEU A 127 -4.76 -2.86 -19.79
C LEU A 127 -4.66 -4.20 -19.05
N GLY A 128 -3.83 -5.12 -19.52
CA GLY A 128 -3.45 -6.34 -18.81
C GLY A 128 -2.41 -6.12 -17.70
N ALA A 129 -1.71 -4.99 -17.71
CA ALA A 129 -0.72 -4.62 -16.70
C ALA A 129 -1.34 -4.14 -15.38
N GLU A 130 -0.57 -4.22 -14.28
CA GLU A 130 -1.00 -3.64 -13.00
C GLU A 130 -1.05 -2.11 -13.01
N ASN A 131 -0.13 -1.45 -13.73
CA ASN A 131 0.01 0.01 -13.82
C ASN A 131 0.10 0.48 -15.28
N PRO A 132 -1.00 0.45 -16.04
CA PRO A 132 -1.01 0.65 -17.49
C PRO A 132 -0.50 2.02 -17.96
N PHE A 133 -0.81 3.10 -17.24
CA PHE A 133 -0.43 4.45 -17.67
C PHE A 133 1.04 4.75 -17.43
N GLN A 134 1.58 4.33 -16.29
CA GLN A 134 3.03 4.38 -16.05
C GLN A 134 3.77 3.46 -17.03
N LEU A 135 3.24 2.26 -17.32
CA LEU A 135 3.85 1.34 -18.27
C LEU A 135 3.91 1.94 -19.67
N TYR A 136 2.85 2.64 -20.10
CA TYR A 136 2.86 3.35 -21.37
C TYR A 136 3.95 4.43 -21.42
N ALA A 137 4.13 5.22 -20.35
CA ALA A 137 5.19 6.22 -20.29
C ALA A 137 6.58 5.57 -20.44
N VAL A 138 6.81 4.44 -19.77
CA VAL A 138 8.07 3.68 -19.87
C VAL A 138 8.24 3.00 -21.22
N ALA A 139 7.17 2.49 -21.82
CA ALA A 139 7.22 1.90 -23.15
C ALA A 139 7.61 2.94 -24.22
N CYS A 140 7.11 4.17 -24.11
CA CYS A 140 7.54 5.26 -24.98
C CYS A 140 9.02 5.59 -24.81
N ASP A 141 9.50 5.63 -23.57
CA ASP A 141 10.90 5.96 -23.25
C ASP A 141 11.86 4.84 -23.71
N LEU A 142 11.54 3.57 -23.41
CA LEU A 142 12.25 2.39 -23.92
C LEU A 142 12.25 2.29 -25.45
N ALA A 143 11.14 2.61 -26.11
CA ALA A 143 11.09 2.60 -27.57
C ALA A 143 12.00 3.67 -28.18
N ALA A 144 12.05 4.87 -27.58
CA ALA A 144 12.94 5.94 -27.98
C ALA A 144 14.42 5.57 -27.73
N ALA A 145 14.72 5.00 -26.56
CA ALA A 145 16.06 4.53 -26.21
C ALA A 145 16.54 3.43 -27.17
N HIS A 146 15.68 2.46 -27.49
CA HIS A 146 16.00 1.36 -28.40
C HIS A 146 16.21 1.82 -29.86
N ALA A 147 15.51 2.87 -30.29
CA ALA A 147 15.69 3.48 -31.59
C ALA A 147 16.89 4.45 -31.66
N SER A 148 17.46 4.84 -30.51
CA SER A 148 18.61 5.75 -30.42
C SER A 148 19.88 5.10 -30.96
N ALA A 149 20.73 5.89 -31.61
CA ALA A 149 22.07 5.47 -32.02
C ALA A 149 23.01 5.24 -30.82
N ASP A 150 22.71 5.86 -29.68
CA ASP A 150 23.40 5.66 -28.40
C ASP A 150 22.37 5.51 -27.27
N PRO A 151 21.88 4.29 -27.01
CA PRO A 151 20.95 4.01 -25.93
C PRO A 151 21.50 4.34 -24.54
N ALA A 152 22.82 4.35 -24.36
CA ALA A 152 23.45 4.64 -23.07
C ALA A 152 23.45 6.15 -22.75
N ALA A 153 23.33 7.01 -23.77
CA ALA A 153 23.18 8.46 -23.61
C ALA A 153 21.72 8.92 -23.55
N HIS A 154 20.74 8.01 -23.64
CA HIS A 154 19.33 8.35 -23.55
C HIS A 154 19.00 8.90 -22.16
N LEU A 155 18.22 9.97 -22.12
CA LEU A 155 17.83 10.63 -20.87
C LEU A 155 16.43 10.14 -20.48
N SER A 156 16.30 9.54 -19.30
CA SER A 156 15.00 9.12 -18.77
C SER A 156 14.50 10.08 -17.70
N ALA A 157 13.19 10.11 -17.55
CA ALA A 157 12.46 10.97 -16.63
C ALA A 157 11.53 10.19 -15.68
N ILE A 158 11.64 8.87 -15.63
CA ILE A 158 10.67 8.01 -14.95
C ILE A 158 11.16 7.67 -13.53
N PRO A 159 10.37 7.92 -12.47
CA PRO A 159 10.72 7.56 -11.10
C PRO A 159 10.52 6.06 -10.82
N ASP A 160 11.38 5.46 -9.99
CA ASP A 160 11.31 4.06 -9.55
C ASP A 160 11.41 3.93 -8.02
N GLY A 161 10.69 2.95 -7.46
CA GLY A 161 10.91 2.51 -6.08
C GLY A 161 9.73 1.78 -5.42
N SER A 162 10.07 0.88 -4.49
CA SER A 162 9.12 0.22 -3.58
C SER A 162 9.82 -0.20 -2.28
N CYS A 163 9.20 0.08 -1.15
CA CYS A 163 9.62 -0.25 0.21
C CYS A 163 8.35 -0.64 1.00
N ASN A 164 8.50 -1.30 2.14
CA ASN A 164 7.36 -1.70 2.99
C ASN A 164 7.71 -1.51 4.47
N GLY A 165 6.78 -0.96 5.26
CA GLY A 165 6.94 -0.75 6.70
C GLY A 165 7.35 -1.99 7.53
N LEU A 166 7.09 -3.21 7.05
CA LEU A 166 7.61 -4.44 7.67
C LEU A 166 9.15 -4.50 7.75
N GLN A 167 9.86 -3.86 6.83
CA GLN A 167 11.32 -3.78 6.84
C GLN A 167 11.82 -3.00 8.07
N HIS A 168 11.12 -1.94 8.47
CA HIS A 168 11.51 -1.17 9.65
C HIS A 168 11.37 -2.00 10.94
N TYR A 169 10.30 -2.79 11.09
CA TYR A 169 10.17 -3.66 12.27
C TYR A 169 11.25 -4.74 12.31
N ALA A 170 11.53 -5.39 11.18
CA ALA A 170 12.60 -6.38 11.11
C ALA A 170 13.97 -5.77 11.45
N ALA A 171 14.24 -4.55 10.98
CA ALA A 171 15.47 -3.82 11.30
C ALA A 171 15.54 -3.41 12.79
N LEU A 172 14.45 -2.91 13.37
CA LEU A 172 14.38 -2.55 14.80
C LEU A 172 14.62 -3.76 15.70
N GLY A 173 13.99 -4.89 15.39
CA GLY A 173 14.12 -6.15 16.14
C GLY A 173 15.40 -6.92 15.84
N ARG A 174 16.18 -6.52 14.83
CA ARG A 174 17.28 -7.31 14.26
C ARG A 174 16.85 -8.75 13.94
N ASP A 175 15.64 -8.87 13.42
CA ASP A 175 15.00 -10.14 13.09
C ASP A 175 15.53 -10.67 11.76
N GLU A 176 16.44 -11.64 11.82
CA GLU A 176 17.01 -12.24 10.61
C GLU A 176 15.96 -12.99 9.78
N MET A 177 15.05 -13.72 10.45
CA MET A 177 14.01 -14.51 9.78
C MET A 177 12.96 -13.60 9.14
N GLY A 178 12.44 -12.63 9.89
CA GLY A 178 11.56 -11.60 9.35
C GLY A 178 12.25 -10.79 8.24
N GLY A 179 13.54 -10.46 8.43
CA GLY A 179 14.39 -9.79 7.45
C GLY A 179 14.50 -10.51 6.12
N ARG A 180 14.63 -11.84 6.13
CA ARG A 180 14.59 -12.68 4.92
C ARG A 180 13.26 -12.58 4.20
N HIS A 181 12.14 -12.59 4.92
CA HIS A 181 10.80 -12.49 4.32
C HIS A 181 10.49 -11.12 3.70
N VAL A 182 11.24 -10.08 4.08
CA VAL A 182 11.05 -8.69 3.63
C VAL A 182 12.24 -8.18 2.82
N ASN A 183 13.12 -9.07 2.35
CA ASN A 183 14.26 -8.77 1.48
C ASN A 183 15.34 -7.86 2.09
N LEU A 184 15.53 -7.87 3.41
CA LEU A 184 16.64 -7.17 4.08
C LEU A 184 17.96 -7.96 4.06
N THR A 185 17.89 -9.26 3.78
CA THR A 185 19.05 -10.14 3.62
C THR A 185 19.18 -10.59 2.16
N PRO A 186 20.39 -10.83 1.65
CA PRO A 186 20.58 -11.36 0.30
C PRO A 186 19.82 -12.67 0.08
N GLY A 187 19.16 -12.80 -1.07
CA GLY A 187 18.48 -14.01 -1.51
C GLY A 187 18.49 -14.12 -3.03
N GLU A 188 18.36 -15.33 -3.56
CA GLU A 188 18.37 -15.57 -5.01
C GLU A 188 17.10 -15.05 -5.70
N ARG A 189 15.99 -15.03 -4.97
CA ARG A 189 14.68 -14.55 -5.45
C ARG A 189 14.06 -13.58 -4.45
N PRO A 190 13.31 -12.57 -4.90
CA PRO A 190 12.54 -11.72 -4.01
C PRO A 190 11.57 -12.54 -3.16
N ALA A 191 11.71 -12.48 -1.85
CA ALA A 191 10.77 -13.08 -0.92
C ALA A 191 9.41 -12.38 -0.98
N ASP A 192 8.35 -13.18 -0.89
CA ASP A 192 6.98 -12.70 -0.78
C ASP A 192 6.44 -13.00 0.63
N VAL A 193 6.49 -12.00 1.50
CA VAL A 193 5.97 -12.08 2.87
C VAL A 193 4.54 -12.64 2.93
N TYR A 194 3.69 -12.29 1.96
CA TYR A 194 2.30 -12.72 1.96
C TYR A 194 2.16 -14.20 1.61
N ALA A 195 3.03 -14.71 0.73
CA ALA A 195 3.10 -16.14 0.44
C ALA A 195 3.61 -16.92 1.65
N GLY A 196 4.64 -16.42 2.34
CA GLY A 196 5.14 -17.03 3.58
C GLY A 196 4.06 -17.18 4.65
N VAL A 197 3.33 -16.09 4.95
CA VAL A 197 2.21 -16.15 5.90
C VAL A 197 1.08 -17.05 5.42
N LEU A 198 0.75 -17.03 4.12
CA LEU A 198 -0.28 -17.89 3.54
C LEU A 198 0.02 -19.37 3.77
N GLU A 199 1.26 -19.81 3.58
CA GLU A 199 1.63 -21.22 3.76
C GLU A 199 1.49 -21.67 5.23
N VAL A 200 1.83 -20.80 6.19
CA VAL A 200 1.58 -21.07 7.62
C VAL A 200 0.08 -21.16 7.90
N VAL A 201 -0.73 -20.27 7.33
CA VAL A 201 -2.20 -20.32 7.46
C VAL A 201 -2.76 -21.61 6.85
N LYS A 202 -2.36 -21.98 5.63
CA LYS A 202 -2.78 -23.22 4.98
C LYS A 202 -2.45 -24.44 5.83
N ARG A 203 -1.23 -24.51 6.40
CA ARG A 203 -0.83 -25.59 7.29
C ARG A 203 -1.76 -25.71 8.50
N LYS A 204 -2.14 -24.59 9.12
CA LYS A 204 -3.08 -24.57 10.26
C LYS A 204 -4.48 -24.99 9.86
N VAL A 205 -4.99 -24.50 8.72
CA VAL A 205 -6.30 -24.89 8.20
C VAL A 205 -6.33 -26.39 7.86
N ALA A 206 -5.29 -26.92 7.23
CA ALA A 206 -5.19 -28.35 6.92
C ALA A 206 -5.13 -29.21 8.20
N ALA A 207 -4.41 -28.77 9.22
CA ALA A 207 -4.37 -29.43 10.53
C ALA A 207 -5.76 -29.45 11.19
N ASP A 208 -6.46 -28.32 11.21
CA ASP A 208 -7.83 -28.25 11.77
C ASP A 208 -8.83 -29.08 10.96
N ALA A 209 -8.68 -29.15 9.64
CA ALA A 209 -9.52 -30.00 8.78
C ALA A 209 -9.35 -31.51 9.11
N ALA A 210 -8.15 -31.91 9.51
CA ALA A 210 -7.82 -33.29 9.86
C ALA A 210 -8.13 -33.64 11.32
N GLU A 211 -7.79 -32.76 12.26
CA GLU A 211 -7.68 -33.08 13.69
C GLU A 211 -8.70 -32.37 14.58
N ALA A 212 -9.25 -31.22 14.16
CA ALA A 212 -10.16 -30.46 15.02
C ALA A 212 -11.55 -31.12 15.12
N GLU A 213 -12.35 -30.66 16.10
CA GLU A 213 -13.72 -31.11 16.29
C GLU A 213 -14.70 -29.93 16.19
N GLY A 214 -15.97 -30.24 15.86
CA GLY A 214 -17.05 -29.26 15.81
C GLY A 214 -16.87 -28.17 14.75
N GLU A 215 -17.21 -26.93 15.12
CA GLU A 215 -17.26 -25.79 14.20
C GLU A 215 -15.91 -25.48 13.54
N ALA A 216 -14.78 -25.67 14.23
CA ALA A 216 -13.46 -25.38 13.69
C ALA A 216 -13.15 -26.27 12.48
N ARG A 217 -13.44 -27.57 12.56
CA ARG A 217 -13.23 -28.52 11.47
C ARG A 217 -14.15 -28.24 10.28
N GLU A 218 -15.41 -27.91 10.53
CA GLU A 218 -16.37 -27.55 9.46
C GLU A 218 -15.90 -26.33 8.66
N LEU A 219 -15.42 -25.29 9.34
CA LEU A 219 -14.91 -24.08 8.69
C LEU A 219 -13.59 -24.34 7.96
N ALA A 220 -12.71 -25.16 8.55
CA ALA A 220 -11.45 -25.54 7.94
C ALA A 220 -11.66 -26.32 6.62
N LEU A 221 -12.56 -27.30 6.61
CA LEU A 221 -12.89 -28.08 5.41
C LEU A 221 -13.45 -27.24 4.26
N GLN A 222 -14.19 -26.16 4.56
CA GLN A 222 -14.69 -25.25 3.53
C GLN A 222 -13.59 -24.38 2.89
N LEU A 223 -12.46 -24.20 3.59
CA LEU A 223 -11.38 -23.30 3.18
C LEU A 223 -10.15 -24.05 2.69
N ASP A 224 -9.99 -25.31 3.07
CA ASP A 224 -8.86 -26.14 2.69
C ASP A 224 -8.74 -26.23 1.16
N GLY A 225 -7.52 -26.07 0.65
CA GLY A 225 -7.23 -25.99 -0.79
C GLY A 225 -7.69 -24.71 -1.51
N ARG A 226 -8.45 -23.80 -0.88
CA ARG A 226 -9.04 -22.61 -1.55
C ARG A 226 -8.35 -21.29 -1.22
N LEU A 227 -7.41 -21.29 -0.28
CA LEU A 227 -6.74 -20.08 0.18
C LEU A 227 -5.69 -19.60 -0.82
N VAL A 228 -5.89 -18.39 -1.33
CA VAL A 228 -4.96 -17.70 -2.24
C VAL A 228 -4.35 -16.47 -1.57
N ARG A 229 -3.18 -16.03 -2.07
CA ARG A 229 -2.44 -14.86 -1.57
C ARG A 229 -3.31 -13.61 -1.43
N LYS A 230 -4.23 -13.38 -2.38
CA LYS A 230 -5.14 -12.23 -2.39
C LYS A 230 -6.01 -12.13 -1.13
N VAL A 231 -6.34 -13.26 -0.48
CA VAL A 231 -7.16 -13.30 0.74
C VAL A 231 -6.41 -12.73 1.94
N VAL A 232 -5.12 -13.04 2.09
CA VAL A 232 -4.31 -12.66 3.26
C VAL A 232 -3.47 -11.40 3.04
N LYS A 233 -3.21 -10.99 1.79
CA LYS A 233 -2.34 -9.85 1.47
C LYS A 233 -2.74 -8.58 2.22
N GLN A 234 -4.03 -8.24 2.18
CA GLN A 234 -4.51 -6.98 2.76
C GLN A 234 -4.44 -6.97 4.29
N SER A 235 -4.79 -8.08 4.94
CA SER A 235 -4.74 -8.22 6.40
C SER A 235 -3.32 -8.19 6.93
N VAL A 236 -2.39 -8.91 6.27
CA VAL A 236 -0.96 -8.90 6.61
C VAL A 236 -0.38 -7.48 6.46
N MET A 237 -0.64 -6.82 5.33
CA MET A 237 -0.16 -5.46 5.06
C MET A 237 -0.66 -4.46 6.09
N THR A 238 -1.91 -4.58 6.54
CA THR A 238 -2.48 -3.62 7.51
C THR A 238 -2.19 -3.96 8.97
N THR A 239 -1.65 -5.16 9.26
CA THR A 239 -1.33 -5.55 10.65
C THR A 239 -0.24 -4.71 11.26
N VAL A 240 0.86 -4.48 10.53
CA VAL A 240 1.92 -3.55 10.96
C VAL A 240 1.44 -2.11 11.15
N TYR A 241 0.28 -1.79 10.58
CA TYR A 241 -0.36 -0.49 10.70
C TYR A 241 -1.49 -0.45 11.75
N GLY A 242 -1.54 -1.42 12.67
CA GLY A 242 -2.46 -1.40 13.81
C GLY A 242 -3.89 -1.86 13.48
N VAL A 243 -4.08 -2.71 12.47
CA VAL A 243 -5.41 -3.28 12.20
C VAL A 243 -5.91 -4.07 13.42
N THR A 244 -7.18 -3.86 13.79
CA THR A 244 -7.82 -4.67 14.84
C THR A 244 -8.31 -6.00 14.27
N PHE A 245 -8.58 -6.98 15.14
CA PHE A 245 -9.20 -8.25 14.73
C PHE A 245 -10.46 -8.07 13.89
N VAL A 246 -11.33 -7.11 14.28
CA VAL A 246 -12.56 -6.78 13.56
C VAL A 246 -12.25 -6.25 12.16
N GLY A 247 -11.29 -5.33 12.05
CA GLY A 247 -10.83 -4.80 10.76
C GLY A 247 -10.21 -5.88 9.87
N MET A 248 -9.39 -6.77 10.43
CA MET A 248 -8.80 -7.91 9.73
C MET A 248 -9.89 -8.85 9.18
N ARG A 249 -10.86 -9.22 10.02
CA ARG A 249 -12.01 -10.04 9.63
C ARG A 249 -12.76 -9.41 8.46
N GLU A 250 -13.07 -8.12 8.51
CA GLU A 250 -13.80 -7.44 7.44
C GLU A 250 -13.02 -7.39 6.12
N GLN A 251 -11.71 -7.19 6.19
CA GLN A 251 -10.84 -7.24 5.02
C GLN A 251 -10.82 -8.64 4.39
N ILE A 252 -10.67 -9.69 5.21
CA ILE A 252 -10.70 -11.08 4.76
C ILE A 252 -12.07 -11.42 4.19
N GLU A 253 -13.16 -11.05 4.86
CA GLU A 253 -14.53 -11.33 4.41
C GLU A 253 -14.79 -10.77 3.01
N ARG A 254 -14.37 -9.52 2.76
CA ARG A 254 -14.48 -8.93 1.43
C ARG A 254 -13.76 -9.74 0.37
N ARG A 255 -12.57 -10.28 0.67
CA ARG A 255 -11.79 -11.10 -0.28
C ARG A 255 -12.35 -12.50 -0.45
N LEU A 256 -12.93 -13.10 0.59
CA LEU A 256 -13.61 -14.39 0.48
C LEU A 256 -14.82 -14.33 -0.45
N ARG A 257 -15.59 -13.22 -0.41
CA ARG A 257 -16.74 -13.00 -1.30
C ARG A 257 -16.35 -12.87 -2.78
N GLU A 258 -15.09 -12.59 -3.07
CA GLU A 258 -14.56 -12.51 -4.44
C GLU A 258 -14.13 -13.89 -4.99
N LEU A 259 -14.15 -14.96 -4.18
CA LEU A 259 -13.77 -16.32 -4.60
C LEU A 259 -14.98 -17.05 -5.20
N PRO A 260 -15.01 -17.34 -6.52
CA PRO A 260 -16.19 -17.92 -7.18
C PRO A 260 -16.60 -19.28 -6.62
N GLU A 261 -15.63 -20.15 -6.36
CA GLU A 261 -15.85 -21.51 -5.84
C GLU A 261 -16.49 -21.50 -4.45
N LEU A 262 -16.03 -20.58 -3.58
CA LEU A 262 -16.60 -20.41 -2.24
C LEU A 262 -17.96 -19.72 -2.30
N ALA A 263 -18.13 -18.75 -3.21
CA ALA A 263 -19.38 -18.02 -3.34
C ALA A 263 -20.54 -18.93 -3.71
N ALA A 264 -20.35 -19.88 -4.64
CA ALA A 264 -21.39 -20.83 -5.02
C ALA A 264 -21.91 -21.66 -3.84
N GLU A 265 -21.01 -22.09 -2.95
CA GLU A 265 -21.37 -22.90 -1.77
C GLU A 265 -21.96 -22.06 -0.64
N VAL A 266 -21.39 -20.89 -0.36
CA VAL A 266 -21.83 -20.05 0.76
C VAL A 266 -23.15 -19.35 0.45
N GLU A 267 -23.40 -18.94 -0.79
CA GLU A 267 -24.66 -18.32 -1.21
C GLU A 267 -25.83 -19.32 -1.21
N ALA A 268 -25.55 -20.63 -1.26
CA ALA A 268 -26.55 -21.69 -1.09
C ALA A 268 -26.95 -21.92 0.38
N ALA A 269 -26.18 -21.38 1.34
CA ALA A 269 -26.49 -21.53 2.76
C ALA A 269 -27.72 -20.71 3.17
N ALA A 270 -28.42 -21.13 4.23
CA ALA A 270 -29.58 -20.41 4.75
C ALA A 270 -29.27 -18.98 5.24
N GLN A 271 -28.02 -18.73 5.66
CA GLN A 271 -27.53 -17.41 6.10
C GLN A 271 -26.13 -17.13 5.53
N PRO A 272 -26.02 -16.75 4.23
CA PRO A 272 -24.73 -16.56 3.56
C PRO A 272 -23.83 -15.53 4.24
N ASP A 273 -24.40 -14.36 4.60
CA ASP A 273 -23.65 -13.28 5.24
C ASP A 273 -23.04 -13.73 6.59
N ARG A 274 -23.79 -14.50 7.39
CA ARG A 274 -23.28 -15.04 8.66
C ARG A 274 -22.19 -16.07 8.43
N GLN A 275 -22.31 -16.90 7.40
CA GLN A 275 -21.32 -17.91 7.06
C GLN A 275 -20.00 -17.27 6.61
N TYR A 276 -20.05 -16.23 5.77
CA TYR A 276 -18.87 -15.43 5.44
C TYR A 276 -18.20 -14.84 6.68
N THR A 277 -18.96 -14.27 7.61
CA THR A 277 -18.41 -13.73 8.85
C THR A 277 -17.76 -14.81 9.72
N ARG A 278 -18.32 -16.04 9.78
CA ARG A 278 -17.70 -17.18 10.50
C ARG A 278 -16.38 -17.59 9.87
N LEU A 279 -16.36 -17.80 8.55
CA LEU A 279 -15.16 -18.16 7.79
C LEU A 279 -14.06 -17.09 7.92
N ALA A 280 -14.45 -15.81 7.78
CA ALA A 280 -13.53 -14.69 7.93
C ALA A 280 -12.99 -14.56 9.36
N SER A 281 -13.82 -14.81 10.38
CA SER A 281 -13.39 -14.76 11.79
C SER A 281 -12.42 -15.89 12.11
N TYR A 282 -12.67 -17.09 11.58
CA TYR A 282 -11.77 -18.23 11.67
C TYR A 282 -10.42 -17.90 11.03
N LEU A 283 -10.41 -17.46 9.77
CA LEU A 283 -9.18 -17.09 9.07
C LEU A 283 -8.44 -15.91 9.72
N ALA A 284 -9.15 -14.92 10.26
CA ALA A 284 -8.51 -13.80 10.96
C ALA A 284 -7.72 -14.29 12.18
N LYS A 285 -8.26 -15.25 12.95
CA LYS A 285 -7.54 -15.85 14.10
C LYS A 285 -6.27 -16.56 13.65
N HIS A 286 -6.37 -17.42 12.63
CA HIS A 286 -5.19 -18.15 12.12
C HIS A 286 -4.17 -17.21 11.47
N THR A 287 -4.62 -16.21 10.72
CA THR A 287 -3.73 -15.21 10.11
C THR A 287 -2.96 -14.42 11.17
N MET A 288 -3.64 -13.95 12.22
CA MET A 288 -3.01 -13.22 13.31
C MET A 288 -2.01 -14.08 14.09
N SER A 289 -2.37 -15.33 14.37
CA SER A 289 -1.45 -16.28 15.01
C SER A 289 -0.24 -16.62 14.11
N SER A 290 -0.44 -16.75 12.80
CA SER A 290 0.65 -17.00 11.85
C SER A 290 1.59 -15.80 11.71
N LEU A 291 1.09 -14.57 11.84
CA LEU A 291 1.93 -13.38 11.89
C LEU A 291 2.83 -13.38 13.13
N GLY A 292 2.33 -13.83 14.27
CA GLY A 292 3.15 -14.02 15.48
C GLY A 292 4.27 -15.04 15.30
N GLU A 293 4.09 -16.09 14.48
CA GLU A 293 5.14 -17.07 14.19
C GLU A 293 6.19 -16.53 13.21
N VAL A 294 5.79 -15.76 12.20
CA VAL A 294 6.69 -15.28 11.14
C VAL A 294 7.41 -13.99 11.55
N PHE A 295 6.77 -13.15 12.36
CA PHE A 295 7.26 -11.82 12.75
C PHE A 295 7.15 -11.59 14.27
N GLU A 296 7.56 -12.57 15.07
CA GLU A 296 7.53 -12.49 16.53
C GLU A 296 8.17 -11.18 17.05
N PRO A 297 9.39 -10.76 16.62
CA PRO A 297 10.01 -9.55 17.15
C PRO A 297 9.22 -8.27 16.82
N ALA A 298 8.58 -8.23 15.64
CA ALA A 298 7.72 -7.11 15.27
C ALA A 298 6.49 -7.04 16.19
N MET A 299 5.84 -8.17 16.45
CA MET A 299 4.67 -8.24 17.32
C MET A 299 5.01 -7.82 18.76
N VAL A 300 6.16 -8.28 19.29
CA VAL A 300 6.65 -7.88 20.61
C VAL A 300 6.92 -6.38 20.67
N ALA A 301 7.54 -5.80 19.65
CA ALA A 301 7.79 -4.35 19.58
C ALA A 301 6.48 -3.54 19.56
N MET A 302 5.48 -3.99 18.81
CA MET A 302 4.16 -3.35 18.77
C MET A 302 3.45 -3.41 20.13
N GLU A 303 3.49 -4.55 20.80
CA GLU A 303 2.91 -4.73 22.15
C GLU A 303 3.61 -3.88 23.20
N TRP A 304 4.94 -3.78 23.12
CA TRP A 304 5.73 -2.89 23.98
C TRP A 304 5.33 -1.42 23.79
N LEU A 305 5.25 -0.95 22.53
CA LEU A 305 4.80 0.42 22.22
C LEU A 305 3.38 0.68 22.77
N ALA A 306 2.45 -0.26 22.56
CA ALA A 306 1.08 -0.16 23.06
C ALA A 306 1.03 -0.10 24.60
N SER A 307 1.87 -0.87 25.29
CA SER A 307 1.97 -0.86 26.75
C SER A 307 2.49 0.48 27.27
N CYS A 308 3.52 1.04 26.63
CA CYS A 308 4.03 2.38 26.95
C CYS A 308 2.95 3.45 26.76
N ALA A 309 2.24 3.44 25.63
CA ALA A 309 1.15 4.39 25.39
C ALA A 309 0.00 4.26 26.40
N SER A 310 -0.29 3.04 26.85
CA SER A 310 -1.29 2.78 27.89
C SER A 310 -0.88 3.41 29.22
N ALA A 311 0.36 3.18 29.65
CA ALA A 311 0.91 3.78 30.87
C ALA A 311 0.92 5.31 30.79
N ILE A 312 1.42 5.90 29.70
CA ILE A 312 1.45 7.36 29.49
C ILE A 312 0.02 7.94 29.56
N GLY A 313 -0.92 7.34 28.84
CA GLY A 313 -2.29 7.83 28.76
C GLY A 313 -3.07 7.68 30.08
N HIS A 314 -2.87 6.60 30.84
CA HIS A 314 -3.59 6.36 32.09
C HIS A 314 -2.95 7.01 33.32
N GLU A 315 -1.62 7.03 33.41
CA GLU A 315 -0.90 7.53 34.59
C GLU A 315 -0.59 9.03 34.51
N ALA A 316 -0.11 9.50 33.35
CA ALA A 316 0.23 10.92 33.15
C ALA A 316 -0.93 11.73 32.56
N GLY A 317 -1.88 11.08 31.86
CA GLY A 317 -2.97 11.78 31.17
C GLY A 317 -2.51 12.61 29.97
N SER A 318 -1.29 12.37 29.49
CA SER A 318 -0.64 13.11 28.41
C SER A 318 -0.69 12.36 27.07
N PRO A 319 -0.61 13.05 25.92
CA PRO A 319 -0.49 12.39 24.63
C PRO A 319 0.88 11.71 24.51
N VAL A 320 0.97 10.68 23.66
CA VAL A 320 2.26 10.05 23.37
C VAL A 320 3.07 10.96 22.46
N GLU A 321 4.31 11.22 22.85
CA GLU A 321 5.27 12.04 22.10
C GLU A 321 6.62 11.34 21.95
N TRP A 322 7.30 11.58 20.83
CA TRP A 322 8.67 11.13 20.58
C TRP A 322 9.36 12.07 19.59
N THR A 323 10.67 11.91 19.43
CA THR A 323 11.45 12.66 18.44
C THR A 323 11.97 11.69 17.38
N THR A 324 11.80 12.03 16.10
CA THR A 324 12.32 11.21 15.00
C THR A 324 13.86 11.28 14.93
N PRO A 325 14.53 10.36 14.21
CA PRO A 325 15.98 10.44 13.97
C PRO A 325 16.46 11.77 13.35
N LEU A 326 15.58 12.48 12.65
CA LEU A 326 15.86 13.80 12.06
C LEU A 326 15.60 14.98 13.02
N GLY A 327 15.20 14.70 14.27
CA GLY A 327 14.91 15.74 15.26
C GLY A 327 13.48 16.32 15.20
N LEU A 328 12.58 15.74 14.40
CA LEU A 328 11.18 16.20 14.34
C LEU A 328 10.42 15.71 15.59
N PRO A 329 9.84 16.60 16.42
CA PRO A 329 8.95 16.19 17.48
C PRO A 329 7.61 15.72 16.88
N VAL A 330 7.19 14.52 17.27
CA VAL A 330 5.91 13.92 16.88
C VAL A 330 5.04 13.79 18.12
N VAL A 331 3.83 14.32 18.07
CA VAL A 331 2.83 14.23 19.14
C VAL A 331 1.56 13.62 18.57
N GLN A 332 1.02 12.59 19.22
CA GLN A 332 -0.23 11.97 18.78
C GLN A 332 -1.44 12.85 19.11
N PRO A 333 -2.20 13.32 18.10
CA PRO A 333 -3.28 14.29 18.29
C PRO A 333 -4.60 13.62 18.74
N TYR A 334 -4.55 12.53 19.52
CA TYR A 334 -5.72 11.75 19.89
C TYR A 334 -6.30 12.20 21.23
N HIS A 335 -7.24 13.13 21.16
CA HIS A 335 -8.04 13.61 22.29
C HIS A 335 -9.51 13.17 22.15
N LYS A 336 -10.25 13.21 23.26
CA LYS A 336 -11.68 12.91 23.25
C LYS A 336 -12.43 14.06 22.57
N PRO A 337 -13.20 13.79 21.50
CA PRO A 337 -13.84 14.86 20.74
C PRO A 337 -14.89 15.58 21.58
N ARG A 338 -14.85 16.91 21.55
CA ARG A 338 -15.86 17.76 22.19
C ARG A 338 -16.93 18.12 21.18
N ARG A 339 -18.14 17.60 21.41
CA ARG A 339 -19.30 17.92 20.56
C ARG A 339 -20.01 19.17 21.06
N ARG A 340 -20.29 20.10 20.15
CA ARG A 340 -21.10 21.29 20.40
C ARG A 340 -22.24 21.35 19.39
N GLU A 341 -23.46 21.52 19.87
CA GLU A 341 -24.62 21.71 19.01
C GLU A 341 -24.86 23.21 18.81
N ILE A 342 -24.81 23.66 17.55
CA ILE A 342 -25.10 25.03 17.15
C ILE A 342 -26.44 25.03 16.42
N ARG A 343 -27.43 25.69 17.01
CA ARG A 343 -28.72 25.91 16.37
C ARG A 343 -28.60 27.07 15.39
N THR A 344 -28.82 26.79 14.11
CA THR A 344 -28.95 27.80 13.06
C THR A 344 -30.41 27.98 12.67
N VAL A 345 -30.70 28.94 11.78
CA VAL A 345 -32.06 29.18 11.26
C VAL A 345 -32.58 27.98 10.45
N LEU A 346 -31.70 27.26 9.74
CA LEU A 346 -32.08 26.15 8.86
C LEU A 346 -32.09 24.79 9.57
N GLN A 347 -31.11 24.55 10.45
CA GLN A 347 -30.91 23.24 11.08
C GLN A 347 -30.06 23.34 12.35
N ARG A 348 -29.97 22.23 13.08
CA ARG A 348 -29.04 22.09 14.20
C ARG A 348 -27.78 21.39 13.71
N LEU A 349 -26.65 22.09 13.82
CA LEU A 349 -25.34 21.61 13.39
C LEU A 349 -24.61 21.05 14.61
N THR A 350 -24.19 19.79 14.55
CA THR A 350 -23.30 19.21 15.56
C THR A 350 -21.87 19.38 15.09
N LEU A 351 -21.14 20.33 15.67
CA LEU A 351 -19.71 20.46 15.48
C LEU A 351 -18.99 19.50 16.42
N SER A 352 -18.06 18.73 15.89
CA SER A 352 -17.13 17.93 16.68
C SER A 352 -15.78 18.63 16.63
N ASP A 353 -15.42 19.29 17.71
CA ASP A 353 -14.05 19.74 17.91
C ASP A 353 -13.22 18.50 18.23
N MET A 354 -12.20 18.24 17.42
CA MET A 354 -11.37 17.04 17.56
C MET A 354 -10.26 17.22 18.58
N GLY A 355 -10.19 18.38 19.26
CA GLY A 355 -9.36 18.57 20.44
C GLY A 355 -7.89 18.60 20.11
N THR A 356 -7.38 19.74 19.67
CA THR A 356 -5.93 19.95 19.49
C THR A 356 -5.34 20.83 20.59
N SER A 357 -6.13 21.18 21.62
CA SER A 357 -5.66 21.96 22.76
C SER A 357 -5.20 21.04 23.89
N ASP A 358 -4.08 21.40 24.52
CA ASP A 358 -3.46 20.67 25.65
C ASP A 358 -4.43 20.45 26.84
N ASP A 359 -5.48 21.26 26.94
CA ASP A 359 -6.49 21.18 28.00
C ASP A 359 -7.50 20.01 27.85
N GLU A 360 -7.53 19.32 26.70
CA GLU A 360 -8.51 18.27 26.45
C GLU A 360 -8.02 16.87 26.84
N PRO A 361 -8.87 16.04 27.48
CA PRO A 361 -8.46 14.73 27.95
C PRO A 361 -8.11 13.81 26.78
N VAL A 362 -6.99 13.12 26.89
CA VAL A 362 -6.52 12.16 25.88
C VAL A 362 -7.48 10.99 25.69
N ASP A 363 -7.60 10.53 24.45
CA ASP A 363 -8.25 9.26 24.13
C ASP A 363 -7.21 8.13 24.20
N VAL A 364 -7.01 7.60 25.42
CA VAL A 364 -6.01 6.55 25.69
C VAL A 364 -6.16 5.35 24.75
N ARG A 365 -7.40 4.96 24.43
CA ARG A 365 -7.64 3.84 23.51
C ARG A 365 -7.08 4.13 22.12
N ARG A 366 -7.29 5.34 21.59
CA ARG A 366 -6.74 5.75 20.29
C ARG A 366 -5.23 5.93 20.33
N GLN A 367 -4.68 6.43 21.43
CA GLN A 367 -3.22 6.52 21.66
C GLN A 367 -2.57 5.12 21.55
N VAL A 368 -3.10 4.15 22.31
CA VAL A 368 -2.61 2.76 22.33
C VAL A 368 -2.71 2.10 20.95
N MET A 369 -3.84 2.24 20.26
CA MET A 369 -4.01 1.64 18.92
C MET A 369 -3.18 2.36 17.83
N GLY A 370 -2.89 3.65 18.02
CA GLY A 370 -2.21 4.49 17.04
C GLY A 370 -0.68 4.49 17.15
N ILE A 371 -0.10 4.14 18.30
CA ILE A 371 1.36 4.23 18.48
C ILE A 371 2.16 3.30 17.55
N PRO A 372 1.82 2.01 17.34
CA PRO A 372 2.62 1.18 16.45
C PRO A 372 2.68 1.69 15.00
N PRO A 373 1.55 2.02 14.31
CA PRO A 373 1.62 2.57 12.96
C PRO A 373 2.31 3.93 12.91
N ASN A 374 2.01 4.83 13.85
CA ASN A 374 2.54 6.19 13.77
C ASN A 374 4.05 6.23 13.99
N TYR A 375 4.56 5.38 14.88
CA TYR A 375 6.00 5.26 15.12
C TYR A 375 6.73 4.78 13.86
N VAL A 376 6.27 3.69 13.22
CA VAL A 376 6.89 3.18 11.98
C VAL A 376 6.75 4.17 10.83
N HIS A 377 5.60 4.83 10.67
CA HIS A 377 5.46 5.88 9.65
C HIS A 377 6.45 7.03 9.87
N SER A 378 6.77 7.38 11.12
CA SER A 378 7.76 8.42 11.39
C SER A 378 9.19 7.98 11.06
N LEU A 379 9.51 6.69 11.22
CA LEU A 379 10.80 6.12 10.83
C LEU A 379 10.95 6.01 9.31
N ASP A 380 9.90 5.55 8.64
CA ASP A 380 9.78 5.50 7.18
C ASP A 380 9.97 6.90 6.56
N SER A 381 9.28 7.90 7.12
CA SER A 381 9.44 9.29 6.71
C SER A 381 10.87 9.81 6.91
N SER A 382 11.48 9.47 8.05
CA SER A 382 12.84 9.90 8.36
C SER A 382 13.83 9.26 7.40
N HIS A 383 13.65 7.97 7.10
CA HIS A 383 14.45 7.26 6.11
C HIS A 383 14.32 7.88 4.72
N MET A 384 13.09 8.13 4.24
CA MET A 384 12.83 8.78 2.96
C MET A 384 13.51 10.17 2.88
N LEU A 385 13.40 10.99 3.92
CA LEU A 385 14.02 12.32 3.96
C LEU A 385 15.55 12.27 4.04
N MET A 386 16.12 11.31 4.76
CA MET A 386 17.57 11.06 4.76
C MET A 386 18.06 10.65 3.38
N THR A 387 17.35 9.74 2.71
CA THR A 387 17.64 9.31 1.33
C THR A 387 17.52 10.46 0.35
N ALA A 388 16.49 11.30 0.47
CA ALA A 388 16.34 12.51 -0.35
C ALA A 388 17.51 13.50 -0.17
N SER A 389 18.01 13.67 1.06
CA SER A 389 19.18 14.51 1.33
C SER A 389 20.44 13.93 0.69
N ALA A 390 20.68 12.63 0.84
CA ALA A 390 21.82 11.94 0.22
C ALA A 390 21.75 11.98 -1.32
N ALA A 391 20.57 11.76 -1.91
CA ALA A 391 20.35 11.87 -3.34
C ALA A 391 20.66 13.28 -3.86
N ARG A 392 20.23 14.32 -3.12
CA ARG A 392 20.55 15.71 -3.45
C ARG A 392 22.06 15.98 -3.41
N GLU A 393 22.76 15.47 -2.39
CA GLU A 393 24.22 15.60 -2.28
C GLU A 393 24.94 14.90 -3.45
N ALA A 394 24.38 13.79 -3.94
CA ALA A 394 24.86 13.06 -5.11
C ALA A 394 24.42 13.68 -6.46
N GLY A 395 23.62 14.75 -6.46
CA GLY A 395 23.10 15.38 -7.68
C GLY A 395 21.99 14.59 -8.39
N ILE A 396 21.32 13.68 -7.68
CA ILE A 396 20.25 12.82 -8.20
C ILE A 396 18.89 13.49 -7.96
N ALA A 397 18.04 13.54 -9.00
CA ALA A 397 16.66 13.97 -8.86
C ALA A 397 15.86 12.88 -8.13
N PHE A 398 15.12 13.27 -7.09
CA PHE A 398 14.40 12.34 -6.21
C PHE A 398 12.90 12.65 -6.21
N ALA A 399 12.09 11.62 -6.43
CA ALA A 399 10.66 11.64 -6.18
C ALA A 399 10.31 10.39 -5.36
N ALA A 400 9.50 10.58 -4.33
CA ALA A 400 9.04 9.49 -3.49
C ALA A 400 7.53 9.58 -3.25
N VAL A 401 6.94 8.41 -3.06
CA VAL A 401 5.57 8.16 -2.66
C VAL A 401 5.62 7.41 -1.33
N HIS A 402 5.98 8.14 -0.27
CA HIS A 402 6.22 7.57 1.06
C HIS A 402 7.30 6.48 1.05
N ASP A 403 6.87 5.23 0.96
CA ASP A 403 7.68 4.03 0.89
C ASP A 403 8.04 3.64 -0.55
N SER A 404 7.57 4.34 -1.58
CA SER A 404 7.97 4.13 -2.97
C SER A 404 8.95 5.16 -3.47
#